data_AF-A0A7X8VJT2-F1
#
_entry.id   AF-A0A7X8VJT2-F1
#
_cell.length_a   1.000
_cell.length_b   1.000
_cell.length_c   1.000
_cell.angle_alpha   90.00
_cell.angle_beta   90.00
_cell.angle_gamma   90.00
#
_symmetry.space_group_name_H-M   'P 1'
#
loop_
_entity.id
_entity.type
_entity.pdbx_description
1 polymer ?
#
loop_
_entity_poly.entity_id
_entity_poly.type
_entity_poly.pdbx_seq_one_letter_code
_entity_poly.pdbx_strand_id
1 'polypeptide(L)'
;MAGSSHKIEPEIYNGVSTLDEPSAAWGWHDIGRNAIQISGWISVLFLLGMNFGNHKGHVETIWLCVIAGLIAIGLLIHLFEPKLSQVRTVTSRNKPVGHVEPDWTYDQATLSGTWGELNDNQLRSINIDPERVRHLRLEEKK
;
A
#
# COMPACT_ATOMS: atom_id res chain seq x y z
N MET A 1 5.88 -17.13 35.32
CA MET A 1 6.60 -17.52 34.09
C MET A 1 6.40 -16.42 33.07
N ALA A 2 7.35 -15.49 32.94
CA ALA A 2 7.32 -14.49 31.87
C ALA A 2 7.70 -15.19 30.57
N GLY A 3 6.78 -15.22 29.60
CA GLY A 3 7.06 -15.77 28.28
C GLY A 3 8.20 -15.00 27.64
N SER A 4 9.22 -15.71 27.16
CA SER A 4 10.32 -15.12 26.40
C SER A 4 9.73 -14.49 25.13
N SER A 5 9.71 -13.16 25.08
CA SER A 5 9.26 -12.42 23.90
C SER A 5 10.32 -12.58 22.82
N HIS A 6 10.07 -13.44 21.82
CA HIS A 6 10.90 -13.57 20.61
C HIS A 6 10.78 -12.36 19.67
N LYS A 7 10.70 -11.14 20.22
CA LYS A 7 10.78 -9.91 19.43
C LYS A 7 12.23 -9.44 19.48
N ILE A 8 12.85 -9.42 18.31
CA ILE A 8 14.17 -8.81 18.11
C ILE A 8 13.98 -7.33 18.41
N GLU A 9 14.70 -6.82 19.41
CA GLU A 9 14.68 -5.39 19.72
C GLU A 9 15.46 -4.64 18.64
N PRO A 10 14.89 -3.58 18.04
CA PRO A 10 15.61 -2.77 17.06
C PRO A 10 16.79 -2.05 17.71
N GLU A 11 17.99 -2.43 17.32
CA GLU A 11 19.18 -1.62 17.53
C GLU A 11 19.31 -0.61 16.38
N ILE A 12 19.69 0.64 16.68
CA ILE A 12 19.80 1.74 15.71
C ILE A 12 21.27 2.13 15.57
N TYR A 13 21.77 2.08 14.34
CA TYR A 13 23.14 2.44 13.99
C TYR A 13 23.12 3.52 12.91
N ASN A 14 23.75 4.66 13.17
CA ASN A 14 23.85 5.78 12.23
C ASN A 14 22.49 6.17 11.60
N GLY A 15 21.42 6.18 12.40
CA GLY A 15 20.08 6.53 11.93
C GLY A 15 19.31 5.40 11.22
N VAL A 16 19.89 4.22 11.03
CA VAL A 16 19.24 3.04 10.43
C VAL A 16 18.97 1.97 11.48
N SER A 17 17.75 1.42 11.49
CA SER A 17 17.39 0.33 12.39
C SER A 17 17.80 -1.02 11.83
N THR A 18 18.23 -1.94 12.69
CA THR A 18 18.40 -3.37 12.38
C THR A 18 17.10 -4.06 11.94
N LEU A 19 15.93 -3.46 12.20
CA LEU A 19 14.66 -3.91 11.63
C LEU A 19 14.49 -3.51 10.16
N ASP A 20 15.02 -2.34 9.76
CA ASP A 20 14.97 -1.88 8.37
C ASP A 20 16.08 -2.54 7.54
N GLU A 21 17.25 -2.74 8.14
CA GLU A 21 18.43 -3.32 7.50
C GLU A 21 19.26 -4.15 8.51
N PRO A 22 19.27 -5.50 8.41
CA PRO A 22 19.88 -6.38 9.41
C PRO A 22 21.39 -6.14 9.61
N SER A 23 22.11 -5.65 8.58
CA SER A 23 23.53 -5.34 8.68
C SER A 23 23.82 -3.88 9.04
N ALA A 24 22.84 -3.12 9.55
CA ALA A 24 23.02 -1.73 9.99
C ALA A 24 24.27 -1.53 10.90
N ALA A 25 24.64 -2.54 11.70
CA ALA A 25 25.81 -2.51 12.58
C ALA A 25 27.18 -2.67 11.85
N TRP A 26 27.22 -3.23 10.64
CA TRP A 26 28.46 -3.64 9.96
C TRP A 26 28.72 -2.92 8.63
N GLY A 27 27.76 -2.15 8.12
CA GLY A 27 27.79 -1.67 6.72
C GLY A 27 27.60 -0.17 6.49
N TRP A 28 27.58 0.20 5.20
CA TRP A 28 27.20 1.52 4.69
C TRP A 28 25.72 1.50 4.33
N HIS A 29 24.86 1.88 5.28
CA HIS A 29 23.41 1.82 5.10
C HIS A 29 22.71 3.18 5.18
N ASP A 30 23.35 4.19 5.75
CA ASP A 30 22.85 5.57 5.71
C ASP A 30 23.65 6.40 4.70
N ILE A 31 23.00 6.79 3.61
CA ILE A 31 23.49 7.88 2.75
C ILE A 31 22.66 9.11 3.11
N GLY A 32 23.30 10.03 3.82
CA GLY A 32 22.65 11.27 4.25
C GLY A 32 22.09 12.06 3.07
N ARG A 33 20.90 12.65 3.26
CA ARG A 33 20.18 13.45 2.26
C ARG A 33 21.05 14.49 1.55
N ASN A 34 21.95 15.14 2.31
CA ASN A 34 22.85 16.15 1.77
C ASN A 34 23.85 15.58 0.75
N ALA A 35 24.38 14.37 0.99
CA ALA A 35 25.31 13.72 0.08
C ALA A 35 24.63 13.38 -1.26
N ILE A 36 23.38 12.91 -1.21
CA ILE A 36 22.55 12.66 -2.41
C ILE A 36 22.32 13.96 -3.17
N GLN A 37 21.94 15.03 -2.48
CA GLN A 37 21.64 16.31 -3.12
C GLN A 37 22.89 16.90 -3.78
N ILE A 38 24.03 16.93 -3.09
CA ILE A 38 25.28 17.48 -3.62
C ILE A 38 25.75 16.67 -4.83
N SER A 39 25.85 15.34 -4.71
CA SER A 39 26.30 14.48 -5.82
C SER A 39 25.36 14.54 -7.03
N GLY A 40 24.06 14.59 -6.79
CA GLY A 40 23.06 14.75 -7.84
C GLY A 40 23.21 16.08 -8.58
N TRP A 41 23.31 17.20 -7.88
CA TRP A 41 23.46 18.51 -8.54
C TRP A 41 24.80 18.67 -9.26
N ILE A 42 25.88 18.09 -8.72
CA ILE A 42 27.16 18.00 -9.45
C ILE A 42 26.96 17.25 -10.77
N SER A 43 26.22 16.14 -10.76
CA SER A 43 25.94 15.36 -11.97
C SER A 43 25.12 16.16 -12.99
N VAL A 44 24.12 16.92 -12.55
CA VAL A 44 23.34 17.82 -13.42
C VAL A 44 24.24 18.87 -14.06
N LEU A 45 25.06 19.57 -13.26
CA LEU A 45 25.98 20.59 -13.77
C LEU A 45 26.99 20.01 -14.77
N PHE A 46 27.49 18.80 -14.51
CA PHE A 46 28.42 18.12 -15.40
C PHE A 46 27.76 17.80 -16.76
N LEU A 47 26.55 17.22 -16.74
CA LEU A 47 25.80 16.92 -17.98
C LEU A 47 25.48 18.17 -18.80
N LEU A 48 25.12 19.28 -18.13
CA LEU A 48 24.91 20.54 -18.82
C LEU A 48 26.22 21.10 -19.39
N GLY A 49 27.31 20.99 -18.63
CA GLY A 49 28.66 21.37 -19.06
C GLY A 49 29.14 20.61 -20.31
N MET A 50 28.77 19.33 -20.44
CA MET A 50 29.10 18.51 -21.62
C MET A 50 28.47 19.02 -22.93
N ASN A 51 27.52 19.95 -22.89
CA ASN A 51 27.01 20.56 -24.13
C ASN A 51 28.01 21.54 -24.78
N PHE A 52 29.02 21.99 -24.03
CA PHE A 52 30.06 22.86 -24.55
C PHE A 52 31.21 22.01 -25.10
N GLY A 53 31.30 21.90 -26.43
CA GLY A 53 32.31 21.06 -27.07
C GLY A 53 32.15 20.98 -28.58
N ASN A 54 32.82 20.02 -29.20
CA ASN A 54 32.83 19.83 -30.66
C ASN A 54 31.59 19.06 -31.19
N HIS A 55 30.42 19.27 -30.58
CA HIS A 55 29.20 18.57 -30.99
C HIS A 55 28.64 19.21 -32.27
N LYS A 56 28.56 18.43 -33.35
CA LYS A 56 27.96 18.87 -34.64
C LYS A 56 26.48 18.51 -34.75
N GLY A 57 26.07 17.45 -34.08
CA GLY A 57 24.69 16.97 -34.07
C GLY A 57 23.97 17.34 -32.78
N HIS A 58 22.66 17.58 -32.87
CA HIS A 58 21.83 17.95 -31.71
C HIS A 58 21.29 16.76 -30.93
N VAL A 59 21.45 15.52 -31.45
CA VAL A 59 20.93 14.32 -30.78
C VAL A 59 21.54 14.16 -29.39
N GLU A 60 22.86 14.34 -29.27
CA GLU A 60 23.56 14.28 -27.99
C GLU A 60 23.09 15.37 -27.03
N THR A 61 22.96 16.61 -27.50
CA THR A 61 22.41 17.73 -26.72
C THR A 61 21.03 17.43 -26.16
N ILE A 62 20.14 16.84 -26.97
CA ILE A 62 18.79 16.45 -26.53
C ILE A 62 18.89 15.42 -25.39
N TRP A 63 19.70 14.38 -25.55
CA TRP A 63 19.86 13.35 -24.51
C TRP A 63 20.47 13.90 -23.22
N LEU A 64 21.54 14.70 -23.31
CA LEU A 64 22.17 15.32 -22.15
C LEU A 64 21.18 16.23 -21.40
N CYS A 65 20.42 17.06 -22.11
CA CYS A 65 19.41 17.94 -21.51
C CYS A 65 18.25 17.16 -20.89
N VAL A 66 17.75 16.11 -21.55
CA VAL A 66 16.66 15.28 -21.02
C VAL A 66 17.09 14.57 -19.74
N ILE A 67 18.27 13.92 -19.74
CA ILE A 67 18.78 13.20 -18.57
C ILE A 67 19.04 14.19 -17.42
N ALA A 68 19.67 15.34 -17.70
CA ALA A 68 19.90 16.37 -16.71
C ALA A 68 18.57 16.88 -16.10
N GLY A 69 17.55 17.09 -16.93
CA GLY A 69 16.21 17.47 -16.49
C GLY A 69 15.55 16.42 -15.60
N LEU A 70 15.63 15.14 -15.97
CA LEU A 70 15.08 14.04 -15.18
C LEU A 70 15.76 13.92 -13.81
N ILE A 71 17.09 14.02 -13.75
CA ILE A 71 17.84 14.00 -12.49
C ILE A 71 17.45 15.21 -11.62
N ALA A 72 17.41 16.41 -12.20
CA ALA A 72 17.03 17.62 -11.47
C ALA A 72 15.60 17.52 -10.89
N ILE A 73 14.64 17.04 -11.67
CA ILE A 73 13.26 16.81 -11.17
C ILE A 73 13.26 15.79 -10.02
N GLY A 74 13.97 14.67 -10.17
CA GLY A 74 14.11 13.66 -9.12
C GLY A 74 14.69 14.23 -7.82
N LEU A 75 15.72 15.09 -7.93
CA LEU A 75 16.33 15.76 -6.78
C LEU A 75 15.38 16.76 -6.12
N LEU A 76 14.57 17.48 -6.88
CA LEU A 76 13.55 18.39 -6.34
C LEU A 76 12.45 17.61 -5.60
N ILE A 77 11.98 16.49 -6.16
CA ILE A 77 11.01 15.61 -5.49
C ILE A 77 11.61 15.09 -4.18
N HIS A 78 12.85 14.62 -4.21
CA HIS A 78 13.58 14.16 -3.02
C HIS A 78 13.87 15.30 -2.02
N LEU A 79 14.03 16.54 -2.49
CA LEU A 79 14.29 17.70 -1.63
C LEU A 79 13.02 18.21 -0.95
N PHE A 80 11.88 18.19 -1.63
CA PHE A 80 10.64 18.71 -1.08
C PHE A 80 9.74 17.66 -0.46
N GLU A 81 9.96 16.38 -0.77
CA GLU A 81 9.14 15.25 -0.31
C GLU A 81 7.65 15.59 -0.31
N PRO A 82 7.09 16.00 -1.48
CA PRO A 82 5.73 16.49 -1.53
C PRO A 82 4.79 15.40 -1.02
N LYS A 83 4.09 15.70 0.08
CA LYS A 83 3.06 14.82 0.63
C LYS A 83 1.86 14.87 -0.32
N LEU A 84 1.82 13.94 -1.27
CA LEU A 84 0.65 13.76 -2.11
C LEU A 84 -0.56 13.44 -1.22
N SER A 85 -1.75 13.85 -1.65
CA SER A 85 -2.99 13.49 -0.96
C SER A 85 -3.16 11.97 -1.05
N GLN A 86 -2.74 11.26 0.00
CA GLN A 86 -2.95 9.84 0.09
C GLN A 86 -4.46 9.61 0.20
N VAL A 87 -5.05 9.05 -0.85
CA VAL A 87 -6.44 8.57 -0.80
C VAL A 87 -6.43 7.42 0.18
N ARG A 88 -6.76 7.70 1.44
CA ARG A 88 -7.08 6.68 2.43
C ARG A 88 -8.46 6.13 2.07
N THR A 89 -8.51 5.30 1.02
CA THR A 89 -9.60 4.34 0.92
C THR A 89 -9.38 3.37 2.07
N VAL A 90 -9.98 3.68 3.23
CA VAL A 90 -10.08 2.73 4.33
C VAL A 90 -10.89 1.56 3.77
N THR A 91 -10.21 0.53 3.31
CA THR A 91 -10.84 -0.70 2.78
C THR A 91 -11.53 -1.49 3.88
N SER A 92 -11.31 -1.12 5.15
CA SER A 92 -12.20 -1.50 6.24
C SER A 92 -13.53 -0.82 5.98
N ARG A 93 -14.55 -1.60 5.61
CA ARG A 93 -15.96 -1.20 5.70
C ARG A 93 -16.23 -0.76 7.15
N ASN A 94 -15.89 0.48 7.50
CA ASN A 94 -16.15 1.01 8.82
C ASN A 94 -17.67 1.11 8.91
N LYS A 95 -18.26 0.17 9.66
CA LYS A 95 -19.70 0.13 9.87
C LYS A 95 -20.10 1.43 10.59
N PRO A 96 -21.23 2.06 10.23
CA PRO A 96 -21.64 3.33 10.83
C PRO A 96 -21.80 3.18 12.35
N VAL A 97 -21.64 4.28 13.08
CA VAL A 97 -21.86 4.31 14.54
C VAL A 97 -23.27 3.79 14.83
N GLY A 98 -23.37 2.73 15.64
CA GLY A 98 -24.63 2.06 15.96
C GLY A 98 -24.99 0.86 15.09
N HIS A 99 -24.12 0.43 14.16
CA HIS A 99 -24.33 -0.84 13.45
C HIS A 99 -24.24 -2.02 14.42
N VAL A 100 -25.33 -2.75 14.56
CA VAL A 100 -25.38 -4.05 15.22
C VAL A 100 -25.22 -5.12 14.15
N GLU A 101 -24.26 -6.03 14.35
CA GLU A 101 -24.09 -7.15 13.41
C GLU A 101 -25.31 -8.09 13.50
N PRO A 102 -25.82 -8.61 12.38
CA PRO A 102 -26.77 -9.70 12.40
C PRO A 102 -26.18 -10.89 13.18
N ASP A 103 -26.99 -11.56 13.98
CA ASP A 103 -26.60 -12.84 14.54
C ASP A 103 -26.68 -13.89 13.43
N TRP A 104 -25.56 -14.05 12.71
CA TRP A 104 -25.47 -14.93 11.55
C TRP A 104 -25.87 -16.37 11.86
N THR A 105 -25.60 -16.84 13.09
CA THR A 105 -25.90 -18.22 13.47
C THR A 105 -27.40 -18.39 13.70
N TYR A 106 -28.00 -17.44 14.41
CA TYR A 106 -29.45 -17.43 14.61
C TYR A 106 -30.18 -17.27 13.28
N ASP A 107 -29.83 -16.24 12.49
CA ASP A 107 -30.51 -15.92 11.23
C ASP A 107 -30.41 -17.05 10.21
N GLN A 108 -29.29 -17.76 10.15
CA GLN A 108 -29.16 -18.94 9.29
C GLN A 108 -30.04 -20.10 9.77
N ALA A 109 -30.12 -20.33 11.08
CA ALA A 109 -30.92 -21.42 11.65
C ALA A 109 -32.43 -21.18 11.52
N THR A 110 -32.88 -19.92 11.65
CA THR A 110 -34.29 -19.53 11.52
C THR A 110 -34.70 -19.10 10.12
N LEU A 111 -33.77 -19.09 9.16
CA LEU A 111 -33.96 -18.57 7.81
C LEU A 111 -34.55 -17.13 7.82
N SER A 112 -33.96 -16.27 8.64
CA SER A 112 -34.34 -14.86 8.81
C SER A 112 -33.25 -13.90 8.34
N GLY A 113 -33.56 -12.60 8.34
CA GLY A 113 -32.62 -11.55 7.94
C GLY A 113 -32.12 -11.75 6.50
N THR A 114 -30.81 -11.79 6.31
CA THR A 114 -30.18 -12.00 4.99
C THR A 114 -30.51 -13.36 4.36
N TRP A 115 -30.90 -14.37 5.15
CA TRP A 115 -31.20 -15.71 4.66
C TRP A 115 -32.66 -15.92 4.27
N GLY A 116 -33.57 -15.02 4.68
CA GLY A 116 -35.02 -15.19 4.48
C GLY A 116 -35.50 -15.03 3.04
N GLU A 117 -34.74 -14.32 2.21
CA GLU A 117 -35.09 -14.03 0.81
C GLU A 117 -34.36 -14.93 -0.19
N LEU A 118 -33.69 -15.98 0.28
CA LEU A 118 -32.94 -16.87 -0.62
C LEU A 118 -33.88 -17.67 -1.53
N ASN A 119 -33.53 -17.71 -2.81
CA ASN A 119 -34.19 -18.58 -3.77
C ASN A 119 -33.76 -20.05 -3.59
N ASP A 120 -34.54 -20.96 -4.14
CA ASP A 120 -34.32 -22.41 -3.99
C ASP A 120 -32.94 -22.85 -4.52
N ASN A 121 -32.40 -22.19 -5.55
CA ASN A 121 -31.07 -22.49 -6.09
C ASN A 121 -29.96 -22.00 -5.14
N GLN A 122 -30.16 -20.86 -4.48
CA GLN A 122 -29.24 -20.32 -3.49
C GLN A 122 -29.23 -21.19 -2.23
N LEU A 123 -30.39 -21.68 -1.77
CA LEU A 123 -30.46 -22.64 -0.67
C LEU A 123 -29.70 -23.93 -1.00
N ARG A 124 -29.88 -24.48 -2.20
CA ARG A 124 -29.10 -25.65 -2.64
C ARG A 124 -27.60 -25.36 -2.70
N SER A 125 -27.20 -24.16 -3.09
CA SER A 125 -25.77 -23.78 -3.17
C SER A 125 -25.04 -23.81 -1.82
N ILE A 126 -25.78 -23.66 -0.72
CA ILE A 126 -25.27 -23.75 0.66
C ILE A 126 -25.58 -25.11 1.31
N ASN A 127 -25.94 -26.12 0.52
CA ASN A 127 -26.28 -27.47 0.95
C ASN A 127 -27.54 -27.55 1.85
N ILE A 128 -28.51 -26.66 1.64
CA ILE A 128 -29.82 -26.71 2.29
C ILE A 128 -30.88 -27.10 1.25
N ASP A 129 -31.64 -28.17 1.55
CA ASP A 129 -32.79 -28.57 0.74
C ASP A 129 -33.96 -27.58 0.96
N PRO A 130 -34.50 -26.93 -0.09
CA PRO A 130 -35.63 -26.02 0.03
C PRO A 130 -36.86 -26.62 0.71
N GLU A 131 -37.16 -27.90 0.50
CA GLU A 131 -38.31 -28.55 1.14
C GLU A 131 -38.12 -28.66 2.66
N ARG A 132 -36.88 -28.85 3.14
CA ARG A 132 -36.57 -28.96 4.57
C ARG A 132 -36.91 -27.67 5.33
N VAL A 133 -36.69 -26.51 4.71
CA VAL A 133 -36.87 -25.18 5.34
C VAL A 133 -38.17 -24.50 4.91
N ARG A 134 -39.00 -25.18 4.11
CA ARG A 134 -40.27 -24.64 3.59
C ARG A 134 -41.21 -24.17 4.70
N HIS A 135 -41.19 -24.84 5.85
CA HIS A 135 -41.99 -24.48 7.04
C HIS A 135 -41.52 -23.20 7.76
N LEU A 136 -40.28 -22.76 7.51
CA LEU A 136 -39.72 -21.51 8.07
C LEU A 136 -39.94 -20.32 7.15
N ARG A 137 -40.28 -20.57 5.88
CA ARG A 137 -40.59 -19.51 4.92
C ARG A 137 -41.97 -18.97 5.23
N LEU A 138 -42.08 -17.65 5.38
CA LEU A 138 -43.38 -16.99 5.37
C LEU A 138 -44.03 -17.30 4.03
N GLU A 139 -45.20 -17.95 4.04
CA GLU A 139 -45.95 -18.21 2.81
C GLU A 139 -46.12 -16.87 2.08
N GLU A 140 -45.70 -16.80 0.81
CA GLU A 140 -45.98 -15.65 -0.05
C GLU A 140 -47.50 -15.43 0.00
N LYS A 141 -47.94 -14.40 0.71
CA LYS A 141 -49.30 -13.91 0.58
C LYS A 141 -49.44 -13.44 -0.86
N LYS A 142 -50.12 -14.29 -1.63
CA LYS A 142 -50.49 -14.08 -3.03
C LYS A 142 -51.32 -12.81 -3.21
#